data_AF-L7L559-F1
#
_entry.id   AF-L7L559-F1
#
_cell.length_a   1.000
_cell.length_b   1.000
_cell.length_c   1.000
_cell.angle_alpha   90.00
_cell.angle_beta   90.00
_cell.angle_gamma   90.00
#
_symmetry.space_group_name_H-M   'P 1'
#
loop_
_entity.id
_entity.type
_entity.pdbx_description
1 polymer ?
#
loop_
_entity_poly.entity_id
_entity_poly.type
_entity_poly.pdbx_seq_one_letter_code
_entity_poly.pdbx_strand_id
1 'polypeptide(L)'
;MSAPASVRAALTTIPQFLRSDVVGGFLLIGAALIAILWANSPWLDAYTALRDSSFGPDSLDLHLTLHAWTSDGLLAVFFFLVGSELKHEFTHGVLRDPRTALVPMVATVTGAVIPAVIFFAVTAPGESGSSAGWGIPMATDAAFAVAVLAIVGRGLPSALRTMLLTLAVVDDLVAIIVIAAFYSDGIKVLPLVLA
;
A
#
# COMPACT_ATOMS: atom_id res chain seq x y z
N MET A 1 33.52 23.24 13.36
CA MET A 1 32.58 24.33 13.02
C MET A 1 31.16 23.82 13.23
N SER A 2 30.50 24.24 14.31
CA SER A 2 29.15 23.83 14.69
C SER A 2 28.10 24.56 13.82
N ALA A 3 27.24 23.80 13.14
CA ALA A 3 26.14 24.38 12.36
C ALA A 3 25.23 25.30 13.22
N PRO A 4 24.74 26.43 12.68
CA PRO A 4 23.91 27.39 13.41
C PRO A 4 22.62 26.76 13.94
N ALA A 5 22.12 27.25 15.09
CA ALA A 5 20.93 26.72 15.77
C ALA A 5 19.65 26.73 14.90
N SER A 6 19.56 27.64 13.93
CA SER A 6 18.44 27.70 12.96
C SER A 6 18.43 26.54 11.97
N VAL A 7 19.60 26.03 11.57
CA VAL A 7 19.73 24.86 10.71
C VAL A 7 19.37 23.59 11.48
N ARG A 8 19.78 23.48 12.75
CA ARG A 8 19.40 22.36 13.62
C ARG A 8 17.89 22.33 13.88
N ALA A 9 17.28 23.49 14.13
CA ALA A 9 15.83 23.61 14.30
C ALA A 9 15.09 23.17 13.02
N ALA A 10 15.50 23.64 11.84
CA ALA A 10 14.91 23.21 10.56
C ALA A 10 15.05 21.70 10.33
N LEU A 11 16.22 21.12 10.65
CA LEU A 11 16.48 19.69 10.51
C LEU A 11 15.70 18.82 11.52
N THR A 12 15.27 19.37 12.66
CA THR A 12 14.36 18.68 13.59
C THR A 12 12.87 18.88 13.25
N THR A 13 12.51 19.98 12.57
CA THR A 13 11.12 20.26 12.19
C THR A 13 10.71 19.50 10.92
N ILE A 14 11.62 19.27 9.96
CA ILE A 14 11.31 18.54 8.73
C ILE A 14 10.79 17.10 9.00
N PRO A 15 11.42 16.29 9.87
CA PRO A 15 10.88 14.97 10.24
C PRO A 15 9.54 15.02 10.97
N GLN A 16 9.26 16.10 11.71
CA GLN A 16 7.99 16.28 12.43
C GLN A 16 6.86 16.77 11.50
N PHE A 17 7.19 17.54 10.46
CA PHE A 17 6.24 18.03 9.46
C PHE A 17 5.85 16.94 8.45
N LEU A 18 6.83 16.11 8.05
CA LEU A 18 6.63 14.90 7.25
C LEU A 18 5.85 13.78 7.97
N ARG A 19 5.74 13.87 9.30
CA ARG A 19 4.94 12.96 10.13
C ARG A 19 3.44 13.26 10.13
N SER A 20 3.00 14.32 9.45
CA SER A 20 1.57 14.58 9.33
C SER A 20 0.97 13.79 8.17
N ASP A 21 -0.09 13.02 8.43
CA ASP A 21 -0.81 12.21 7.43
C ASP A 21 -1.24 13.03 6.21
N VAL A 22 -1.49 14.34 6.41
CA VAL A 22 -1.83 15.31 5.37
C VAL A 22 -0.69 15.51 4.36
N VAL A 23 0.56 15.65 4.83
CA VAL A 23 1.72 15.88 3.94
C VAL A 23 2.01 14.63 3.13
N GLY A 24 1.97 13.45 3.76
CA GLY A 24 2.09 12.18 3.04
C GLY A 24 1.04 12.06 1.93
N GLY A 25 -0.21 12.42 2.22
CA GLY A 25 -1.28 12.44 1.23
C GLY A 25 -1.06 13.39 0.05
N PHE A 26 -0.63 14.63 0.31
CA PHE A 26 -0.31 15.56 -0.77
C PHE A 26 0.88 15.11 -1.61
N LEU A 27 1.90 14.51 -0.99
CA LEU A 27 3.04 13.95 -1.71
C LEU A 27 2.62 12.80 -2.62
N LEU A 28 1.76 11.89 -2.14
CA LEU A 28 1.20 10.79 -2.93
C LEU A 28 0.42 11.31 -4.14
N ILE A 29 -0.52 12.22 -3.93
CA ILE A 29 -1.33 12.82 -5.01
C ILE A 29 -0.44 13.56 -6.00
N GLY A 30 0.52 14.35 -5.52
CA GLY A 30 1.48 15.07 -6.36
C GLY A 30 2.34 14.12 -7.21
N ALA A 31 2.85 13.04 -6.62
CA ALA A 31 3.62 12.03 -7.33
C ALA A 31 2.79 11.32 -8.40
N ALA A 32 1.54 10.94 -8.09
CA ALA A 32 0.63 10.32 -9.05
C ALA A 32 0.32 11.26 -10.23
N LEU A 33 0.05 12.54 -9.96
CA LEU A 33 -0.18 13.54 -11.01
C LEU A 33 1.05 13.73 -11.90
N ILE A 34 2.24 13.83 -11.30
CA ILE A 34 3.49 13.93 -12.06
C ILE A 34 3.67 12.69 -12.95
N ALA A 35 3.44 11.49 -12.41
CA ALA A 35 3.55 10.25 -13.16
C ALA A 35 2.57 10.20 -14.34
N ILE A 36 1.30 10.57 -14.13
CA ILE A 36 0.28 10.63 -15.18
C ILE A 36 0.69 11.65 -16.25
N LEU A 37 1.08 12.86 -15.86
CA LEU A 37 1.47 13.91 -16.81
C LEU A 37 2.70 13.51 -17.61
N TRP A 38 3.71 12.91 -16.97
CA TRP A 38 4.93 12.47 -17.65
C TRP A 38 4.64 11.32 -18.61
N ALA A 39 3.88 10.31 -18.19
CA ALA A 39 3.49 9.17 -19.03
C ALA A 39 2.63 9.57 -20.25
N ASN A 40 1.91 10.70 -20.17
CA ASN A 40 1.10 11.23 -21.28
C ASN A 40 1.80 12.36 -22.05
N SER A 41 3.09 12.58 -21.81
CA SER A 41 3.88 13.64 -22.47
C SER A 41 4.76 13.09 -23.60
N PRO A 42 5.34 13.96 -24.45
CA PRO A 42 6.34 13.55 -25.44
C PRO A 42 7.60 12.89 -24.85
N TRP A 43 7.81 12.96 -23.53
CA TRP A 43 8.94 12.36 -22.82
C TRP A 43 8.63 10.95 -22.26
N LEU A 44 7.58 10.28 -22.75
CA LEU A 44 7.22 8.90 -22.39
C LEU A 44 8.41 7.94 -22.53
N ASP A 45 9.22 8.07 -23.59
CA ASP A 45 10.38 7.20 -23.81
C ASP A 45 11.43 7.33 -22.70
N ALA A 46 11.63 8.54 -22.16
CA ALA A 46 12.52 8.75 -21.04
C ALA A 46 11.96 8.15 -19.74
N TYR A 47 10.63 8.23 -19.53
CA TYR A 47 9.96 7.62 -18.39
C TYR A 47 10.06 6.09 -18.42
N THR A 48 9.79 5.49 -19.58
CA THR A 48 9.89 4.03 -19.77
C THR A 48 11.33 3.54 -19.67
N ALA A 49 12.30 4.23 -20.27
CA ALA A 49 13.72 3.90 -20.14
C ALA A 49 14.20 3.95 -18.68
N LEU A 50 13.73 4.93 -17.90
CA LEU A 50 14.04 4.99 -16.47
C LEU A 50 13.38 3.84 -15.69
N ARG A 51 12.10 3.58 -15.94
CA ARG A 51 11.32 2.51 -15.30
C ARG A 51 11.94 1.12 -15.54
N ASP A 52 12.41 0.88 -16.75
CA ASP A 52 12.95 -0.41 -17.18
C ASP A 52 14.47 -0.51 -16.97
N SER A 53 15.11 0.56 -16.50
CA SER A 53 16.52 0.53 -16.11
C SER A 53 16.75 -0.52 -15.02
N SER A 54 17.66 -1.44 -15.27
CA SER A 54 17.93 -2.57 -14.38
C SER A 54 19.23 -2.36 -13.63
N PHE A 55 19.21 -2.61 -12.32
CA PHE A 55 20.38 -2.49 -11.46
C PHE A 55 20.24 -3.40 -10.24
N GLY A 56 21.37 -3.88 -9.72
CA GLY A 56 21.41 -4.73 -8.53
C GLY A 56 22.59 -5.71 -8.57
N PRO A 57 22.88 -6.39 -7.45
CA PRO A 57 23.96 -7.37 -7.39
C PRO A 57 23.55 -8.66 -8.11
N ASP A 58 24.26 -8.99 -9.19
CA ASP A 58 24.06 -10.22 -9.96
C ASP A 58 24.29 -11.48 -9.12
N SER A 59 25.15 -11.40 -8.10
CA SER A 59 25.50 -12.52 -7.21
C SER A 59 24.33 -13.05 -6.38
N LEU A 60 23.26 -12.27 -6.23
CA LEU A 60 22.06 -12.64 -5.48
C LEU A 60 20.83 -12.79 -6.38
N ASP A 61 21.01 -12.81 -7.70
CA ASP A 61 19.91 -12.83 -8.68
C ASP A 61 18.94 -11.64 -8.51
N LEU A 62 19.45 -10.51 -8.01
CA LEU A 62 18.70 -9.27 -7.74
C LEU A 62 18.88 -8.22 -8.84
N HIS A 63 19.16 -8.64 -10.07
CA HIS A 63 19.25 -7.74 -11.22
C HIS A 63 17.85 -7.34 -11.70
N LEU A 64 17.22 -6.45 -10.95
CA LEU A 64 15.82 -6.07 -11.12
C LEU A 64 15.71 -4.71 -11.80
N THR A 65 14.62 -4.52 -12.55
CA THR A 65 14.24 -3.20 -13.08
C THR A 65 13.91 -2.25 -11.92
N LEU A 66 14.04 -0.94 -12.15
CA LEU A 66 13.56 0.06 -11.19
C LEU A 66 12.07 -0.16 -10.87
N HIS A 67 11.28 -0.57 -11.85
CA HIS A 67 9.90 -0.99 -11.63
C HIS A 67 9.80 -2.12 -10.60
N ALA A 68 10.53 -3.22 -10.75
CA ALA A 68 10.48 -4.34 -9.82
C ALA A 68 10.99 -3.96 -8.42
N TRP A 69 12.05 -3.14 -8.32
CA TRP A 69 12.50 -2.60 -7.03
C TRP A 69 11.42 -1.77 -6.33
N THR A 70 10.64 -1.00 -7.10
CA THR A 70 9.57 -0.17 -6.55
C THR A 70 8.28 -0.94 -6.30
N SER A 71 7.92 -1.91 -7.13
CA SER A 71 6.70 -2.71 -6.96
C SER A 71 6.86 -3.77 -5.87
N ASP A 72 8.03 -4.37 -5.75
CA ASP A 72 8.23 -5.52 -4.85
C ASP A 72 9.02 -5.09 -3.61
N GLY A 73 10.08 -4.31 -3.80
CA GLY A 73 10.96 -3.86 -2.72
C GLY A 73 10.30 -2.84 -1.80
N LEU A 74 9.76 -1.74 -2.33
CA LEU A 74 9.05 -0.75 -1.52
C LEU A 74 7.77 -1.34 -0.90
N LEU A 75 7.07 -2.21 -1.62
CA LEU A 75 5.87 -2.88 -1.14
C LEU A 75 6.18 -3.87 -0.02
N ALA A 76 7.33 -4.56 -0.06
CA ALA A 76 7.80 -5.37 1.06
C ALA A 76 8.04 -4.52 2.33
N VAL A 77 8.63 -3.33 2.19
CA VAL A 77 8.79 -2.39 3.32
C VAL A 77 7.42 -1.90 3.81
N PHE A 78 6.50 -1.56 2.90
CA PHE A 78 5.14 -1.16 3.23
C PHE A 78 4.41 -2.25 4.04
N PHE A 79 4.38 -3.49 3.55
CA PHE A 79 3.73 -4.60 4.26
C PHE A 79 4.44 -5.00 5.54
N PHE A 80 5.75 -4.77 5.67
CA PHE A 80 6.43 -4.91 6.95
C PHE A 80 5.90 -3.92 8.00
N LEU A 81 5.69 -2.65 7.61
CA LEU A 81 5.10 -1.65 8.49
C LEU A 81 3.65 -1.98 8.84
N VAL A 82 2.84 -2.35 7.84
CA VAL A 82 1.45 -2.80 8.05
C VAL A 82 1.40 -4.03 8.96
N GLY A 83 2.29 -4.99 8.78
CA GLY A 83 2.37 -6.18 9.64
C GLY A 83 2.75 -5.85 11.08
N SER A 84 3.64 -4.86 11.29
CA SER A 84 3.95 -4.34 12.62
C SER A 84 2.74 -3.66 13.27
N GLU A 85 1.98 -2.87 12.52
CA GLU A 85 0.77 -2.21 12.99
C GLU A 85 -0.32 -3.24 13.32
N LEU A 86 -0.51 -4.24 12.46
CA LEU A 86 -1.43 -5.34 12.69
C LEU A 86 -1.10 -6.08 13.99
N LYS A 87 0.18 -6.37 14.23
CA LYS A 87 0.62 -6.96 15.51
C LYS A 87 0.31 -6.06 16.70
N HIS A 88 0.45 -4.74 16.55
CA HIS A 88 0.06 -3.79 17.59
C HIS A 88 -1.45 -3.84 17.86
N GLU A 89 -2.28 -3.80 16.81
CA GLU A 89 -3.75 -3.90 16.91
C GLU A 89 -4.23 -5.21 17.56
N PHE A 90 -3.58 -6.34 17.26
CA PHE A 90 -3.89 -7.62 17.89
C PHE A 90 -3.53 -7.67 19.39
N THR A 91 -2.49 -6.95 19.81
CA THR A 91 -1.97 -7.04 21.18
C THR A 91 -2.53 -5.96 22.11
N HIS A 92 -2.73 -4.75 21.59
CA HIS A 92 -3.09 -3.55 22.35
C HIS A 92 -4.30 -2.80 21.78
N GLY A 93 -4.72 -3.12 20.56
CA GLY A 93 -5.78 -2.40 19.86
C GLY A 93 -7.15 -3.10 19.87
N VAL A 94 -7.97 -2.73 18.89
CA VAL A 94 -9.39 -3.11 18.79
C VAL A 94 -9.56 -4.58 18.38
N LEU A 95 -8.56 -5.13 17.68
CA LEU A 95 -8.54 -6.53 17.24
C LEU A 95 -8.28 -7.52 18.38
N ARG A 96 -7.87 -7.03 19.55
CA ARG A 96 -7.61 -7.87 20.73
C ARG A 96 -8.89 -8.53 21.28
N ASP A 97 -10.02 -7.83 21.25
CA ASP A 97 -11.32 -8.38 21.67
C ASP A 97 -12.11 -8.83 20.41
N PRO A 98 -12.38 -10.14 20.25
CA PRO A 98 -13.14 -10.65 19.12
C PRO A 98 -14.51 -9.99 18.93
N ARG A 99 -15.14 -9.53 20.02
CA ARG A 99 -16.47 -8.90 19.96
C ARG A 99 -16.41 -7.54 19.27
N THR A 100 -15.37 -6.75 19.53
CA THR A 100 -15.16 -5.45 18.88
C THR A 100 -14.54 -5.60 17.50
N ALA A 101 -13.71 -6.63 17.29
CA ALA A 101 -13.07 -6.92 16.01
C ALA A 101 -14.09 -7.38 14.94
N LEU A 102 -15.22 -7.97 15.33
CA LEU A 102 -16.19 -8.54 14.41
C LEU A 102 -16.73 -7.52 13.40
N VAL A 103 -17.03 -6.30 13.84
CA VAL A 103 -17.61 -5.27 12.97
C VAL A 103 -16.63 -4.84 11.87
N PRO A 104 -15.39 -4.41 12.17
CA PRO A 104 -14.39 -4.13 11.14
C PRO A 104 -14.10 -5.33 10.23
N MET A 105 -13.94 -6.53 10.80
CA MET A 105 -13.62 -7.74 10.03
C MET A 105 -14.70 -8.07 9.00
N VAL A 106 -15.98 -8.05 9.39
CA VAL A 106 -17.09 -8.31 8.48
C VAL A 106 -17.21 -7.20 7.44
N ALA A 107 -17.03 -5.94 7.84
CA ALA A 107 -17.06 -4.81 6.92
C ALA A 107 -15.96 -4.91 5.84
N THR A 108 -14.73 -5.24 6.23
CA THR A 108 -13.61 -5.44 5.32
C THR A 108 -13.87 -6.61 4.38
N VAL A 109 -14.19 -7.81 4.91
CA VAL A 109 -14.40 -9.01 4.09
C VAL A 109 -15.53 -8.79 3.09
N THR A 110 -16.64 -8.17 3.52
CA THR A 110 -17.75 -7.88 2.62
C THR A 110 -17.37 -6.81 1.59
N GLY A 111 -16.64 -5.78 2.01
CA GLY A 111 -16.12 -4.72 1.16
C GLY A 111 -15.14 -5.21 0.09
N ALA A 112 -14.41 -6.29 0.38
CA ALA A 112 -13.49 -6.96 -0.53
C ALA A 112 -14.21 -7.95 -1.47
N VAL A 113 -15.06 -8.82 -0.92
CA VAL A 113 -15.68 -9.92 -1.67
C VAL A 113 -16.70 -9.42 -2.70
N ILE A 114 -17.48 -8.38 -2.37
CA ILE A 114 -18.52 -7.89 -3.28
C ILE A 114 -17.92 -7.36 -4.61
N PRO A 115 -16.93 -6.44 -4.61
CA PRO A 115 -16.28 -5.99 -5.84
C PRO A 115 -15.64 -7.12 -6.64
N ALA A 116 -14.98 -8.06 -5.97
CA ALA A 116 -14.37 -9.23 -6.58
C ALA A 116 -15.40 -10.10 -7.33
N VAL A 117 -16.53 -10.40 -6.69
CA VAL A 117 -17.61 -11.20 -7.29
C VAL A 117 -18.25 -10.46 -8.46
N ILE A 118 -18.49 -9.15 -8.33
CA ILE A 118 -19.05 -8.33 -9.42
C ILE A 118 -18.10 -8.35 -10.62
N PHE A 119 -16.82 -8.10 -10.40
CA PHE A 119 -15.82 -8.12 -11.47
C PHE A 119 -15.75 -9.49 -12.14
N PHE A 120 -15.71 -10.57 -11.36
CA PHE A 120 -15.69 -11.92 -11.89
C PHE A 120 -16.95 -12.22 -12.71
N ALA A 121 -18.15 -11.89 -12.22
CA ALA A 121 -19.40 -12.11 -12.94
C ALA A 121 -19.46 -11.36 -14.28
N VAL A 122 -18.91 -10.14 -14.32
CA VAL A 122 -18.87 -9.32 -15.55
C VAL A 122 -17.81 -9.81 -16.54
N THR A 123 -16.68 -10.33 -16.06
CA THR A 123 -15.54 -10.73 -16.89
C THR A 123 -15.53 -12.21 -17.28
N ALA A 124 -16.16 -13.08 -16.50
CA ALA A 124 -16.23 -14.52 -16.74
C ALA A 124 -16.86 -14.91 -18.11
N PRO A 125 -17.85 -14.18 -18.66
CA PRO A 125 -18.38 -14.48 -19.98
C PRO A 125 -17.44 -14.10 -21.16
N GLY A 126 -16.37 -13.34 -20.91
CA GLY A 126 -15.44 -12.90 -21.95
C GLY A 126 -14.31 -13.90 -22.20
N GLU A 127 -13.91 -14.07 -23.48
CA GLU A 127 -12.83 -15.00 -23.89
C GLU A 127 -11.41 -14.57 -23.46
N SER A 128 -11.25 -13.41 -22.82
CA SER A 128 -9.95 -12.72 -22.73
C SER A 128 -9.06 -13.08 -21.53
N GLY A 129 -9.36 -14.14 -20.77
CA GLY A 129 -8.55 -14.49 -19.57
C GLY A 129 -8.56 -13.42 -18.46
N SER A 130 -9.37 -12.37 -18.63
CA SER A 130 -9.45 -11.19 -17.74
C SER A 130 -10.01 -11.53 -16.36
N SER A 131 -10.75 -12.65 -16.25
CA SER A 131 -11.29 -13.15 -14.98
C SER A 131 -10.22 -13.53 -13.95
N ALA A 132 -8.97 -13.78 -14.38
CA ALA A 132 -7.85 -13.98 -13.48
C ALA A 132 -7.55 -12.74 -12.61
N GLY A 133 -7.97 -11.54 -13.04
CA GLY A 133 -7.78 -10.28 -12.32
C GLY A 133 -8.82 -9.98 -11.23
N TRP A 134 -9.59 -10.97 -10.75
CA TRP A 134 -10.69 -10.76 -9.80
C TRP A 134 -10.27 -10.12 -8.47
N GLY A 135 -9.01 -10.26 -8.05
CA GLY A 135 -8.45 -9.62 -6.86
C GLY A 135 -8.10 -8.14 -7.03
N ILE A 136 -7.98 -7.63 -8.26
CA ILE A 136 -7.66 -6.22 -8.54
C ILE A 136 -8.65 -5.24 -7.88
N PRO A 137 -9.99 -5.38 -8.05
CA PRO A 137 -10.96 -4.46 -7.44
C PRO A 137 -11.14 -4.65 -5.93
N MET A 138 -10.47 -5.64 -5.33
CA MET A 138 -10.53 -5.90 -3.90
C MET A 138 -9.64 -4.95 -3.10
N ALA A 139 -8.54 -4.48 -3.69
CA ALA A 139 -7.53 -3.71 -3.00
C ALA A 139 -7.98 -2.25 -2.78
N THR A 140 -7.94 -1.80 -1.53
CA THR A 140 -8.10 -0.38 -1.18
C THR A 140 -6.74 0.23 -0.82
N ASP A 141 -6.38 1.36 -1.42
CA ASP A 141 -5.17 2.10 -1.01
C ASP A 141 -5.46 2.90 0.27
N ALA A 142 -4.97 2.39 1.40
CA ALA A 142 -5.10 3.03 2.71
C ALA A 142 -4.45 4.43 2.76
N ALA A 143 -3.28 4.61 2.12
CA ALA A 143 -2.57 5.88 2.13
C ALA A 143 -3.36 6.95 1.37
N PHE A 144 -3.94 6.59 0.22
CA PHE A 144 -4.83 7.46 -0.53
C PHE A 144 -6.13 7.75 0.25
N ALA A 145 -6.75 6.73 0.85
CA ALA A 145 -7.98 6.90 1.63
C ALA A 145 -7.76 7.85 2.82
N VAL A 146 -6.68 7.68 3.58
CA VAL A 146 -6.29 8.56 4.69
C VAL A 146 -5.97 9.97 4.21
N ALA A 147 -5.29 10.13 3.07
CA ALA A 147 -5.01 11.43 2.47
C ALA A 147 -6.29 12.21 2.18
N VAL A 148 -7.26 11.59 1.51
CA VAL A 148 -8.56 12.18 1.21
C VAL A 148 -9.33 12.47 2.50
N LEU A 149 -9.30 11.55 3.47
CA LEU A 149 -9.92 11.72 4.78
C LEU A 149 -9.31 12.89 5.56
N ALA A 150 -8.02 13.14 5.45
CA ALA A 150 -7.36 14.24 6.13
C ALA A 150 -7.74 15.61 5.53
N ILE A 151 -8.06 15.65 4.23
CA ILE A 151 -8.52 16.85 3.53
C ILE A 151 -10.00 17.12 3.82
N VAL A 152 -10.85 16.10 3.68
CA VAL A 152 -12.32 16.23 3.68
C VAL A 152 -12.96 15.86 5.04
N GLY A 153 -12.31 15.02 5.84
CA GLY A 153 -12.82 14.43 7.08
C GLY A 153 -12.64 15.28 8.35
N ARG A 154 -12.43 16.60 8.22
CA ARG A 154 -12.26 17.53 9.36
C ARG A 154 -13.42 17.49 10.35
N GLY A 155 -14.63 17.12 9.89
CA GLY A 155 -15.85 17.01 10.71
C GLY A 155 -16.15 15.62 11.28
N LEU A 156 -15.31 14.60 11.04
CA LEU A 156 -15.63 13.24 11.47
C LEU A 156 -15.39 13.02 12.98
N PRO A 157 -16.32 12.35 13.68
CA PRO A 157 -16.12 11.84 15.04
C PRO A 157 -14.82 11.05 15.18
N SER A 158 -14.14 11.20 16.32
CA SER A 158 -12.89 10.48 16.62
C SER A 158 -13.05 8.96 16.48
N ALA A 159 -14.19 8.42 16.92
CA ALA A 159 -14.51 7.00 16.78
C ALA A 159 -14.52 6.50 15.33
N LEU A 160 -14.99 7.31 14.37
CA LEU A 160 -14.97 6.94 12.96
C LEU A 160 -13.56 6.93 12.39
N ARG A 161 -12.69 7.85 12.82
CA ARG A 161 -11.28 7.84 12.38
C ARG A 161 -10.56 6.59 12.87
N THR A 162 -10.72 6.24 14.14
CA THR A 162 -10.15 5.01 14.69
C THR A 162 -10.69 3.78 13.96
N MET A 163 -12.01 3.71 13.74
CA MET A 163 -12.63 2.61 13.01
C MET A 163 -12.09 2.47 11.56
N LEU A 164 -11.96 3.58 10.84
CA LEU A 164 -11.45 3.59 9.47
C LEU A 164 -9.98 3.16 9.41
N LEU A 165 -9.17 3.55 10.40
CA LEU A 165 -7.77 3.14 10.48
C LEU A 165 -7.64 1.63 10.75
N THR A 166 -8.44 1.09 11.67
CA THR A 166 -8.49 -0.37 11.90
C THR A 166 -9.02 -1.12 10.68
N LEU A 167 -10.06 -0.60 10.00
CA LEU A 167 -10.59 -1.19 8.77
C LEU A 167 -9.51 -1.30 7.69
N ALA A 168 -8.71 -0.24 7.49
CA ALA A 168 -7.63 -0.20 6.52
C ALA A 168 -6.54 -1.25 6.80
N VAL A 169 -6.11 -1.37 8.06
CA VAL A 169 -5.10 -2.39 8.46
C VAL A 169 -5.61 -3.81 8.21
N VAL A 170 -6.88 -4.08 8.49
CA VAL A 170 -7.49 -5.39 8.21
C VAL A 170 -7.64 -5.62 6.71
N ASP A 171 -8.00 -4.60 5.93
CA ASP A 171 -8.13 -4.71 4.46
C ASP A 171 -6.80 -5.07 3.81
N ASP A 172 -5.71 -4.42 4.20
CA ASP A 172 -4.36 -4.73 3.72
C ASP A 172 -3.96 -6.19 4.03
N LEU A 173 -4.37 -6.73 5.19
CA LEU A 173 -4.17 -8.13 5.54
C LEU A 173 -4.95 -9.07 4.61
N VAL A 174 -6.22 -8.76 4.33
CA VAL A 174 -7.03 -9.58 3.42
C VAL A 174 -6.42 -9.54 2.02
N ALA A 175 -6.00 -8.36 1.54
CA ALA A 175 -5.35 -8.19 0.26
C ALA A 175 -4.07 -9.02 0.12
N ILE A 176 -3.15 -8.94 1.09
CA ILE A 176 -1.90 -9.72 1.02
C ILE A 176 -2.16 -11.24 1.08
N ILE A 177 -3.13 -11.70 1.88
CA ILE A 177 -3.48 -13.13 1.96
C ILE A 177 -4.02 -13.61 0.61
N VAL A 178 -4.90 -12.82 -0.03
CA VAL A 178 -5.45 -13.15 -1.34
C VAL A 178 -4.37 -13.17 -2.42
N ILE A 179 -3.49 -12.16 -2.44
CA ILE A 179 -2.35 -12.13 -3.38
C ILE A 179 -1.44 -13.34 -3.17
N ALA A 180 -1.07 -13.66 -1.92
CA ALA A 180 -0.20 -14.79 -1.62
C ALA A 180 -0.85 -16.15 -1.96
N ALA A 181 -2.15 -16.32 -1.72
CA ALA A 181 -2.83 -17.59 -1.93
C ALA A 181 -3.21 -17.86 -3.40
N PHE A 182 -3.54 -16.82 -4.17
CA PHE A 182 -4.10 -16.96 -5.51
C PHE A 182 -3.19 -16.44 -6.64
N TYR A 183 -2.25 -15.55 -6.33
CA TYR A 183 -1.38 -14.90 -7.33
C TYR A 183 0.11 -15.24 -7.15
N SER A 184 0.47 -16.12 -6.21
CA SER A 184 1.85 -16.57 -6.05
C SER A 184 2.17 -17.70 -7.02
N ASP A 185 3.30 -17.58 -7.74
CA ASP A 185 3.86 -18.64 -8.59
C ASP A 185 4.57 -19.76 -7.80
N GLY A 186 4.45 -19.75 -6.47
CA GLY A 186 4.99 -20.76 -5.55
C GLY A 186 6.12 -20.24 -4.67
N ILE A 187 6.46 -21.03 -3.65
CA ILE A 187 7.44 -20.66 -2.62
C ILE A 187 8.78 -21.34 -2.93
N LYS A 188 9.82 -20.53 -3.16
CA LYS A 188 11.19 -21.04 -3.21
C LYS A 188 11.66 -21.41 -1.80
N VAL A 189 11.70 -22.70 -1.50
CA VAL A 189 11.99 -23.24 -0.16
C VAL A 189 13.39 -22.85 0.33
N LEU A 190 14.37 -22.80 -0.57
CA LEU A 190 15.77 -22.56 -0.19
C LEU A 190 16.00 -21.13 0.37
N PRO A 191 15.56 -20.04 -0.30
CA PRO A 191 15.53 -18.71 0.31
C PRO A 191 14.71 -18.64 1.61
N LEU A 192 13.57 -19.34 1.69
CA LEU A 192 12.69 -19.29 2.86
C LEU A 192 13.37 -19.83 4.14
N VAL A 193 14.19 -20.87 4.01
CA VAL A 193 14.89 -21.47 5.17
C VAL A 193 16.08 -20.62 5.61
N LEU A 194 16.65 -19.81 4.71
CA LEU A 194 17.80 -18.96 5.00
C LEU A 194 17.41 -17.57 5.56
N ALA A 195 16.16 -17.15 5.36
CA ALA A 195 15.61 -15.88 5.85
C ALA A 195 15.19 -15.98 7.33
#